data_AF-D8K9D1-F1
#
_entry.id   AF-D8K9D1-F1
#
_cell.length_a   1.000
_cell.length_b   1.000
_cell.length_c   1.000
_cell.angle_alpha   90.00
_cell.angle_beta   90.00
_cell.angle_gamma   90.00
#
_symmetry.space_group_name_H-M   'P 1'
#
loop_
_entity.id
_entity.type
_entity.pdbx_description
1 polymer ?
#
loop_
_entity_poly.entity_id
_entity_poly.type
_entity_poly.pdbx_seq_one_letter_code
_entity_poly.pdbx_strand_id
1 'polypeptide(L)'
;MKERAMKKFTNAHIYRQHDEAHEILVDQGVIKQIGKNLPEADEEIDLQGRLVVPPYVDAHLHLDYVYTGGGKDAKNKTGTLFEGIARWHDVKKTQTLEDARERALKGIGEEVSNGVQFIRTHIDVDDPRLTGLKAMLEIREQLKDKVTIQIVAFPQEGMYAYKGGDEMIEEALKMGADCVGAIPHFEWAREIGEKSIHRTVELAAKYDKLIDVHCDETDDVMSRFVELLNALVMAEGIGTRTAASHTCSFGSADNAYAFRMMSLFQQSGLNFISLPTENAYLQGRQDTYPKRRGLTRVKELWESGINVCFGQDSINDPWYPVGNGNLMNILDNGIHLAQTMSFDELDRCLDLITYNGAKTLNVEDQYGIEQGKPASFLVLNADSPFEAVRQRADVLASIRHGEYLFKRPEPSYEVPLALFRKTK
;
A
#
# COMPACT_ATOMS: atom_id res chain seq x y z
N MET A 1 20.34 -6.06 27.00
CA MET A 1 19.86 -6.68 25.75
C MET A 1 20.68 -7.95 25.54
N LYS A 2 20.07 -9.08 25.17
CA LYS A 2 20.85 -10.25 24.76
C LYS A 2 21.54 -9.89 23.43
N GLU A 3 22.83 -10.13 23.35
CA GLU A 3 23.62 -9.99 22.13
C GLU A 3 23.01 -10.93 21.07
N ARG A 4 22.59 -10.38 19.92
CA ARG A 4 22.01 -11.21 18.85
C ARG A 4 23.14 -11.95 18.15
N ALA A 5 22.94 -13.24 17.88
CA ALA A 5 23.87 -14.04 17.10
C ALA A 5 24.00 -13.46 15.68
N MET A 6 25.21 -13.50 15.12
CA MET A 6 25.43 -13.16 13.72
C MET A 6 24.83 -14.27 12.86
N LYS A 7 24.04 -13.90 11.86
CA LYS A 7 23.38 -14.86 10.96
C LYS A 7 23.85 -14.65 9.54
N LYS A 8 24.09 -15.73 8.81
CA LYS A 8 24.35 -15.71 7.37
C LYS A 8 23.24 -16.47 6.65
N PHE A 9 22.54 -15.79 5.75
CA PHE A 9 21.60 -16.41 4.83
C PHE A 9 22.35 -16.73 3.54
N THR A 10 22.25 -17.97 3.04
CA THR A 10 23.00 -18.48 1.88
C THR A 10 22.03 -18.98 0.80
N ASN A 11 22.53 -19.17 -0.43
CA ASN A 11 21.75 -19.61 -1.60
C ASN A 11 20.48 -18.76 -1.84
N ALA A 12 20.59 -17.44 -1.71
CA ALA A 12 19.52 -16.50 -1.99
C ALA A 12 19.55 -16.08 -3.46
N HIS A 13 18.39 -15.96 -4.11
CA HIS A 13 18.26 -15.16 -5.34
C HIS A 13 17.78 -13.77 -4.92
N ILE A 14 18.67 -12.78 -4.86
CA ILE A 14 18.34 -11.47 -4.29
C ILE A 14 17.74 -10.57 -5.37
N TYR A 15 16.52 -10.09 -5.13
CA TYR A 15 15.81 -9.22 -6.07
C TYR A 15 16.58 -7.93 -6.38
N ARG A 16 16.65 -7.56 -7.67
CA ARG A 16 17.47 -6.48 -8.24
C ARG A 16 19.00 -6.66 -8.16
N GLN A 17 19.50 -7.81 -7.68
CA GLN A 17 20.95 -8.09 -7.62
C GLN A 17 21.40 -9.26 -8.50
N HIS A 18 20.48 -9.87 -9.26
CA HIS A 18 20.76 -10.96 -10.22
C HIS A 18 21.77 -11.99 -9.66
N ASP A 19 22.76 -12.39 -10.47
CA ASP A 19 23.81 -13.34 -10.07
C ASP A 19 24.99 -12.67 -9.34
N GLU A 20 24.86 -11.41 -8.92
CA GLU A 20 25.95 -10.65 -8.29
C GLU A 20 26.16 -11.03 -6.81
N ALA A 21 25.10 -11.50 -6.13
CA ALA A 21 25.16 -11.93 -4.73
C ALA A 21 24.12 -13.02 -4.41
N HIS A 22 24.49 -13.95 -3.52
CA HIS A 22 23.61 -15.01 -3.03
C HIS A 22 23.72 -15.26 -1.52
N GLU A 23 24.44 -14.39 -0.82
CA GLU A 23 24.59 -14.44 0.64
C GLU A 23 24.29 -13.08 1.27
N ILE A 24 23.64 -13.09 2.43
CA ILE A 24 23.33 -11.91 3.25
C ILE A 24 23.85 -12.16 4.67
N LEU A 25 24.80 -11.36 5.12
CA LEU A 25 25.32 -11.39 6.49
C LEU A 25 24.60 -10.36 7.35
N VAL A 26 24.02 -10.81 8.46
CA VAL A 26 23.22 -10.00 9.38
C VAL A 26 23.87 -9.99 10.75
N ASP A 27 24.04 -8.79 11.31
CA ASP A 27 24.62 -8.57 12.64
C ASP A 27 23.79 -7.53 13.38
N GLN A 28 23.40 -7.83 14.62
CA GLN A 28 22.51 -7.01 15.45
C GLN A 28 21.24 -6.51 14.71
N GLY A 29 20.70 -7.33 13.80
CA GLY A 29 19.48 -7.01 13.04
C GLY A 29 19.67 -6.04 11.86
N VAL A 30 20.91 -5.78 11.47
CA VAL A 30 21.29 -4.94 10.32
C VAL A 30 22.00 -5.78 9.27
N ILE A 31 21.80 -5.47 7.99
CA ILE A 31 22.54 -6.10 6.89
C ILE A 31 23.97 -5.56 6.91
N LYS A 32 24.92 -6.41 7.30
CA LYS A 32 26.34 -6.06 7.42
C LYS A 32 27.05 -6.12 6.06
N GLN A 33 26.78 -7.17 5.29
CA GLN A 33 27.38 -7.41 3.97
C GLN A 33 26.42 -8.23 3.09
N ILE A 34 26.53 -8.04 1.77
CA ILE A 34 25.85 -8.83 0.74
C ILE A 34 26.92 -9.27 -0.27
N GLY A 35 26.92 -10.55 -0.68
CA GLY A 35 27.98 -11.06 -1.56
C GLY A 35 27.85 -12.55 -1.92
N LYS A 36 28.98 -13.17 -2.27
CA LYS A 36 29.07 -14.58 -2.72
C LYS A 36 29.90 -15.49 -1.81
N ASN A 37 30.76 -14.92 -0.98
CA ASN A 37 31.72 -15.64 -0.14
C ASN A 37 31.95 -14.84 1.15
N LEU A 38 30.87 -14.59 1.87
CA LEU A 38 30.85 -13.85 3.13
C LEU A 38 31.45 -14.71 4.26
N PRO A 39 32.01 -14.08 5.30
CA PRO A 39 32.56 -14.80 6.47
C PRO A 39 31.56 -15.78 7.10
N GLU A 40 32.09 -16.76 7.84
CA GLU A 40 31.27 -17.61 8.72
C GLU A 40 30.52 -16.76 9.76
N ALA A 41 29.35 -17.24 10.16
CA ALA A 41 28.49 -16.62 11.16
C ALA A 41 28.13 -17.65 12.23
N ASP A 42 27.57 -17.20 13.35
CA ASP A 42 27.14 -18.09 14.43
C ASP A 42 26.01 -19.04 13.99
N GLU A 43 25.18 -18.58 13.05
CA GLU A 43 24.09 -19.35 12.45
C GLU A 43 24.12 -19.20 10.92
N GLU A 44 24.09 -20.31 10.20
CA GLU A 44 23.96 -20.33 8.74
C GLU A 44 22.60 -20.90 8.32
N ILE A 45 21.91 -20.18 7.43
CA ILE A 45 20.56 -20.49 6.98
C ILE A 45 20.57 -20.62 5.46
N ASP A 46 20.29 -21.81 4.96
CA ASP A 46 20.13 -22.07 3.52
C ASP A 46 18.73 -21.66 3.04
N LEU A 47 18.67 -20.74 2.07
CA LEU A 47 17.45 -20.28 1.42
C LEU A 47 17.09 -21.06 0.15
N GLN A 48 17.82 -22.13 -0.17
CA GLN A 48 17.48 -23.14 -1.18
C GLN A 48 17.24 -22.57 -2.59
N GLY A 49 17.96 -21.53 -2.98
CA GLY A 49 17.82 -20.88 -4.29
C GLY A 49 16.55 -20.05 -4.44
N ARG A 50 15.88 -19.71 -3.34
CA ARG A 50 14.63 -18.93 -3.40
C ARG A 50 14.85 -17.46 -3.59
N LEU A 51 13.87 -16.83 -4.23
CA LEU A 51 13.79 -15.40 -4.41
C LEU A 51 13.60 -14.71 -3.05
N VAL A 52 14.49 -13.76 -2.79
CA VAL A 52 14.48 -12.88 -1.63
C VAL A 52 14.13 -11.47 -2.09
N VAL A 53 13.04 -10.94 -1.56
CA VAL A 53 12.53 -9.58 -1.85
C VAL A 53 12.48 -8.76 -0.56
N PRO A 54 12.59 -7.43 -0.60
CA PRO A 54 12.27 -6.63 0.58
C PRO A 54 10.79 -6.82 0.98
N PRO A 55 10.39 -6.47 2.21
CA PRO A 55 9.03 -6.69 2.69
C PRO A 55 7.99 -6.02 1.82
N TYR A 56 6.82 -6.64 1.65
CA TYR A 56 5.73 -5.99 0.94
C TYR A 56 5.29 -4.73 1.68
N VAL A 57 4.85 -3.74 0.89
CA VAL A 57 4.38 -2.44 1.37
C VAL A 57 2.94 -2.25 0.91
N ASP A 58 1.99 -2.30 1.84
CA ASP A 58 0.63 -1.88 1.53
C ASP A 58 0.54 -0.37 1.70
N ALA A 59 0.61 0.32 0.56
CA ALA A 59 0.70 1.77 0.52
C ALA A 59 -0.62 2.47 0.85
N HIS A 60 -1.75 1.74 0.89
CA HIS A 60 -3.06 2.32 1.14
C HIS A 60 -4.05 1.24 1.60
N LEU A 61 -4.51 1.38 2.85
CA LEU A 61 -5.49 0.48 3.47
C LEU A 61 -6.40 1.22 4.45
N HIS A 62 -7.64 0.80 4.63
CA HIS A 62 -8.56 1.35 5.63
C HIS A 62 -8.79 0.41 6.83
N LEU A 63 -7.90 0.45 7.83
CA LEU A 63 -7.93 -0.47 8.98
C LEU A 63 -9.03 -0.18 10.01
N ASP A 64 -9.66 0.99 9.98
CA ASP A 64 -10.84 1.30 10.77
C ASP A 64 -12.13 0.69 10.18
N TYR A 65 -12.16 0.44 8.86
CA TYR A 65 -13.33 -0.12 8.18
C TYR A 65 -13.34 -1.66 8.16
N VAL A 66 -12.17 -2.29 8.27
CA VAL A 66 -12.02 -3.73 8.03
C VAL A 66 -12.99 -4.59 8.84
N TYR A 67 -13.48 -5.65 8.22
CA TYR A 67 -14.48 -6.60 8.74
C TYR A 67 -15.82 -6.01 9.20
N THR A 68 -16.20 -4.85 8.68
CA THR A 68 -17.55 -4.32 8.88
C THR A 68 -18.51 -4.71 7.76
N GLY A 69 -18.02 -5.10 6.57
CA GLY A 69 -18.82 -5.36 5.37
C GLY A 69 -19.85 -6.49 5.52
N GLY A 70 -19.63 -7.43 6.44
CA GLY A 70 -20.61 -8.48 6.79
C GLY A 70 -21.81 -7.99 7.61
N GLY A 71 -21.72 -6.80 8.22
CA GLY A 71 -22.76 -6.20 9.05
C GLY A 71 -24.00 -5.80 8.25
N LYS A 72 -25.18 -5.84 8.89
CA LYS A 72 -26.45 -5.50 8.22
C LYS A 72 -26.45 -4.08 7.64
N ASP A 73 -25.87 -3.13 8.38
CA ASP A 73 -25.88 -1.71 8.03
C ASP A 73 -24.76 -1.33 7.06
N ALA A 74 -23.76 -2.21 6.89
CA ALA A 74 -22.60 -2.03 6.00
C ALA A 74 -22.85 -2.45 4.54
N LYS A 75 -23.99 -3.10 4.25
CA LYS A 75 -24.24 -3.70 2.92
C LYS A 75 -24.41 -2.67 1.82
N ASN A 76 -23.37 -2.51 1.00
CA ASN A 76 -23.40 -1.76 -0.24
C ASN A 76 -23.97 -2.62 -1.39
N LYS A 77 -25.15 -2.26 -1.88
CA LYS A 77 -25.90 -3.04 -2.89
C LYS A 77 -25.58 -2.63 -4.31
N THR A 78 -25.24 -1.36 -4.54
CA THR A 78 -24.90 -0.83 -5.86
C THR A 78 -23.45 -1.09 -6.23
N GLY A 79 -22.58 -1.32 -5.24
CA GLY A 79 -21.14 -1.45 -5.42
C GLY A 79 -20.52 -0.12 -5.85
N THR A 80 -21.05 0.99 -5.34
CA THR A 80 -20.56 2.35 -5.64
C THR A 80 -19.87 2.96 -4.43
N LEU A 81 -18.89 3.84 -4.68
CA LEU A 81 -18.18 4.62 -3.65
C LEU A 81 -19.16 5.34 -2.72
N PHE A 82 -20.14 6.05 -3.30
CA PHE A 82 -21.09 6.89 -2.55
C PHE A 82 -22.01 6.08 -1.64
N GLU A 83 -22.50 4.91 -2.07
CA GLU A 83 -23.27 4.06 -1.17
C GLU A 83 -22.39 3.53 -0.03
N GLY A 84 -21.14 3.15 -0.32
CA GLY A 84 -20.16 2.73 0.69
C GLY A 84 -19.98 3.76 1.79
N ILE A 85 -19.77 5.04 1.43
CA ILE A 85 -19.67 6.17 2.38
C ILE A 85 -20.95 6.27 3.23
N ALA A 86 -22.12 6.20 2.60
CA ALA A 86 -23.39 6.27 3.32
C ALA A 86 -23.59 5.08 4.27
N ARG A 87 -23.09 3.88 3.93
CA ARG A 87 -23.13 2.71 4.82
C ARG A 87 -22.13 2.86 5.97
N TRP A 88 -20.92 3.33 5.69
CA TRP A 88 -19.91 3.60 6.71
C TRP A 88 -20.39 4.63 7.74
N HIS A 89 -21.04 5.71 7.30
CA HIS A 89 -21.67 6.69 8.18
C HIS A 89 -22.65 6.05 9.18
N ASP A 90 -23.39 5.02 8.76
CA ASP A 90 -24.29 4.29 9.65
C ASP A 90 -23.53 3.34 10.60
N VAL A 91 -22.51 2.63 10.09
CA VAL A 91 -21.66 1.72 10.89
C VAL A 91 -20.92 2.46 12.00
N LYS A 92 -20.31 3.60 11.71
CA LYS A 92 -19.46 4.31 12.68
C LYS A 92 -20.21 4.88 13.89
N LYS A 93 -21.53 5.07 13.78
CA LYS A 93 -22.39 5.53 14.89
C LYS A 93 -22.36 4.57 16.08
N THR A 94 -22.24 3.27 15.82
CA THR A 94 -22.23 2.23 16.86
C THR A 94 -20.83 1.70 17.16
N GLN A 95 -19.81 2.16 16.42
CA GLN A 95 -18.42 1.81 16.65
C GLN A 95 -17.95 2.23 18.05
N THR A 96 -17.25 1.29 18.67
CA THR A 96 -16.55 1.38 19.95
C THR A 96 -15.04 1.24 19.72
N LEU A 97 -14.25 1.68 20.71
CA LEU A 97 -12.79 1.57 20.63
C LEU A 97 -12.33 0.11 20.57
N GLU A 98 -12.94 -0.78 21.37
CA GLU A 98 -12.53 -2.19 21.41
C GLU A 98 -12.84 -2.91 20.10
N ASP A 99 -14.03 -2.72 19.51
CA ASP A 99 -14.35 -3.38 18.23
C ASP A 99 -13.46 -2.89 17.08
N ALA A 100 -13.14 -1.59 17.04
CA ALA A 100 -12.22 -1.04 16.05
C ALA A 100 -10.83 -1.66 16.20
N ARG A 101 -10.37 -1.82 17.45
CA ARG A 101 -9.08 -2.44 17.76
C ARG A 101 -9.04 -3.91 17.36
N GLU A 102 -10.05 -4.70 17.72
CA GLU A 102 -10.12 -6.13 17.40
C GLU A 102 -10.11 -6.38 15.89
N ARG A 103 -10.90 -5.61 15.14
CA ARG A 103 -10.98 -5.73 13.67
C ARG A 103 -9.67 -5.31 12.99
N ALA A 104 -9.09 -4.17 13.40
CA ALA A 104 -7.82 -3.69 12.89
C ALA A 104 -6.69 -4.70 13.12
N LEU A 105 -6.57 -5.25 14.34
CA LEU A 105 -5.55 -6.26 14.66
C LEU A 105 -5.71 -7.53 13.81
N LYS A 106 -6.94 -7.92 13.50
CA LYS A 106 -7.20 -9.05 12.60
C LYS A 106 -6.73 -8.74 11.17
N GLY A 107 -7.05 -7.56 10.63
CA GLY A 107 -6.62 -7.14 9.29
C GLY A 107 -5.09 -7.05 9.19
N ILE A 108 -4.44 -6.43 10.18
CA ILE A 108 -2.97 -6.38 10.27
C ILE A 108 -2.38 -7.80 10.36
N GLY A 109 -3.04 -8.71 11.08
CA GLY A 109 -2.64 -10.12 11.13
C GLY A 109 -2.62 -10.78 9.75
N GLU A 110 -3.62 -10.52 8.91
CA GLU A 110 -3.67 -11.02 7.54
C GLU A 110 -2.55 -10.42 6.67
N GLU A 111 -2.38 -9.10 6.68
CA GLU A 111 -1.28 -8.37 6.01
C GLU A 111 0.09 -8.97 6.37
N VAL A 112 0.39 -9.00 7.67
CA VAL A 112 1.69 -9.47 8.18
C VAL A 112 1.90 -10.93 7.83
N SER A 113 0.86 -11.78 7.89
CA SER A 113 0.96 -13.19 7.53
C SER A 113 1.28 -13.43 6.05
N ASN A 114 1.03 -12.44 5.18
CA ASN A 114 1.34 -12.46 3.76
C ASN A 114 2.60 -11.65 3.39
N GLY A 115 3.40 -11.28 4.39
CA GLY A 115 4.72 -10.66 4.18
C GLY A 115 4.73 -9.13 4.17
N VAL A 116 3.62 -8.48 4.47
CA VAL A 116 3.59 -7.02 4.63
C VAL A 116 4.28 -6.64 5.93
N GLN A 117 5.20 -5.68 5.88
CA GLN A 117 5.84 -5.10 7.07
C GLN A 117 5.75 -3.57 7.14
N PHE A 118 5.16 -2.96 6.13
CA PHE A 118 4.91 -1.51 6.05
C PHE A 118 3.49 -1.31 5.57
N ILE A 119 2.68 -0.62 6.37
CA ILE A 119 1.29 -0.29 6.06
C ILE A 119 1.15 1.23 6.17
N ARG A 120 0.51 1.87 5.20
CA ARG A 120 -0.10 3.18 5.41
C ARG A 120 -1.61 3.01 5.46
N THR A 121 -2.19 3.41 6.58
CA THR A 121 -3.64 3.32 6.78
C THR A 121 -4.32 4.67 6.85
N HIS A 122 -5.43 4.80 6.13
CA HIS A 122 -6.35 5.92 6.21
C HIS A 122 -7.38 5.67 7.30
N ILE A 123 -7.52 6.64 8.21
CA ILE A 123 -8.45 6.56 9.33
C ILE A 123 -9.43 7.71 9.24
N ASP A 124 -10.73 7.40 9.22
CA ASP A 124 -11.80 8.39 9.21
C ASP A 124 -11.74 9.27 10.46
N VAL A 125 -11.47 10.56 10.27
CA VAL A 125 -11.44 11.56 11.34
C VAL A 125 -12.73 12.38 11.43
N ASP A 126 -13.71 12.17 10.53
CA ASP A 126 -15.05 12.76 10.62
C ASP A 126 -15.90 12.03 11.69
N ASP A 127 -15.30 11.85 12.87
CA ASP A 127 -15.87 11.30 14.11
C ASP A 127 -15.45 12.24 15.25
N PRO A 128 -16.38 12.96 15.89
CA PRO A 128 -16.05 13.84 17.02
C PRO A 128 -15.37 13.13 18.19
N ARG A 129 -15.49 11.80 18.28
CA ARG A 129 -14.82 10.98 19.31
C ARG A 129 -13.42 10.55 18.90
N LEU A 130 -13.06 10.66 17.62
CA LEU A 130 -11.81 10.18 17.01
C LEU A 130 -11.51 8.72 17.41
N THR A 131 -12.53 7.87 17.36
CA THR A 131 -12.49 6.50 17.90
C THR A 131 -11.49 5.64 17.15
N GLY A 132 -11.58 5.61 15.81
CA GLY A 132 -10.67 4.85 14.95
C GLY A 132 -9.23 5.33 15.09
N LEU A 133 -9.02 6.64 15.15
CA LEU A 133 -7.69 7.24 15.32
C LEU A 133 -7.03 6.81 16.63
N LYS A 134 -7.75 6.89 17.76
CA LYS A 134 -7.24 6.47 19.06
C LYS A 134 -6.85 5.00 19.06
N ALA A 135 -7.71 4.12 18.51
CA ALA A 135 -7.40 2.69 18.40
C ALA A 135 -6.13 2.47 17.55
N MET A 136 -6.00 3.13 16.41
CA MET A 136 -4.87 2.93 15.51
C MET A 136 -3.55 3.46 16.07
N LEU A 137 -3.58 4.58 16.80
CA LEU A 137 -2.41 5.11 17.50
C LEU A 137 -1.89 4.11 18.56
N GLU A 138 -2.80 3.49 19.33
CA GLU A 138 -2.46 2.45 20.31
C GLU A 138 -1.87 1.20 19.64
N ILE A 139 -2.50 0.72 18.55
CA ILE A 139 -2.04 -0.46 17.81
C ILE A 139 -0.66 -0.22 17.19
N ARG A 140 -0.43 0.95 16.57
CA ARG A 140 0.85 1.31 15.97
C ARG A 140 1.98 1.20 16.99
N GLU A 141 1.79 1.71 18.20
CA GLU A 141 2.79 1.59 19.27
C GLU A 141 2.97 0.15 19.74
N GLN A 142 1.87 -0.60 19.90
CA GLN A 142 1.91 -2.01 20.31
C GLN A 142 2.66 -2.90 19.31
N LEU A 143 2.58 -2.59 18.00
CA LEU A 143 3.10 -3.43 16.92
C LEU A 143 4.38 -2.92 16.26
N LYS A 144 5.00 -1.84 16.74
CA LYS A 144 6.18 -1.21 16.11
C LYS A 144 7.34 -2.18 15.80
N ASP A 145 7.53 -3.20 16.63
CA ASP A 145 8.58 -4.23 16.44
C ASP A 145 8.19 -5.31 15.42
N LYS A 146 6.94 -5.32 14.95
CA LYS A 146 6.37 -6.33 14.04
C LYS A 146 6.03 -5.76 12.67
N VAL A 147 5.49 -4.55 12.63
CA VAL A 147 5.07 -3.86 11.40
C VAL A 147 5.18 -2.36 11.61
N THR A 148 5.62 -1.65 10.57
CA THR A 148 5.64 -0.18 10.55
C THR A 148 4.30 0.30 10.00
N ILE A 149 3.56 1.08 10.79
CA ILE A 149 2.24 1.60 10.41
C ILE A 149 2.30 3.14 10.36
N GLN A 150 1.98 3.71 9.21
CA GLN A 150 1.71 5.15 9.06
C GLN A 150 0.20 5.40 9.10
N ILE A 151 -0.20 6.49 9.74
CA ILE A 151 -1.61 6.88 9.88
C ILE A 151 -1.87 8.17 9.12
N VAL A 152 -2.85 8.15 8.23
CA VAL A 152 -3.35 9.32 7.51
C VAL A 152 -4.63 9.79 8.20
N ALA A 153 -4.67 11.06 8.59
CA ALA A 153 -5.89 11.71 9.07
C ALA A 153 -6.82 11.98 7.87
N PHE A 154 -7.82 11.12 7.69
CA PHE A 154 -8.65 11.10 6.48
C PHE A 154 -10.07 11.62 6.74
N PRO A 155 -10.50 12.73 6.12
CA PRO A 155 -11.87 13.21 6.25
C PRO A 155 -12.82 12.51 5.26
N GLN A 156 -13.30 11.31 5.59
CA GLN A 156 -14.10 10.46 4.69
C GLN A 156 -15.38 11.14 4.17
N GLU A 157 -16.05 11.93 5.00
CA GLU A 157 -17.28 12.67 4.68
C GLU A 157 -17.01 14.09 4.17
N GLY A 158 -15.74 14.43 3.94
CA GLY A 158 -15.28 15.70 3.39
C GLY A 158 -14.83 16.68 4.48
N MET A 159 -13.71 17.36 4.24
CA MET A 159 -13.10 18.31 5.17
C MET A 159 -14.02 19.49 5.47
N TYR A 160 -14.80 19.93 4.48
CA TYR A 160 -15.72 21.06 4.61
C TYR A 160 -17.18 20.71 4.40
N ALA A 161 -17.49 19.55 3.79
CA ALA A 161 -18.82 18.96 3.81
C ALA A 161 -19.19 18.41 5.20
N TYR A 162 -18.22 18.00 6.03
CA TYR A 162 -18.42 17.66 7.43
C TYR A 162 -18.16 18.86 8.34
N LYS A 163 -19.07 19.10 9.30
CA LYS A 163 -18.94 20.24 10.21
C LYS A 163 -17.76 20.05 11.16
N GLY A 164 -16.74 20.88 10.99
CA GLY A 164 -15.50 20.87 11.78
C GLY A 164 -14.47 19.83 11.32
N GLY A 165 -14.61 19.29 10.09
CA GLY A 165 -13.67 18.30 9.55
C GLY A 165 -12.23 18.82 9.47
N ASP A 166 -12.02 20.08 9.07
CA ASP A 166 -10.70 20.70 9.03
C ASP A 166 -10.03 20.80 10.42
N GLU A 167 -10.80 21.11 11.45
CA GLU A 167 -10.35 21.14 12.84
C GLU A 167 -10.03 19.73 13.37
N MET A 168 -10.81 18.72 12.98
CA MET A 168 -10.58 17.31 13.34
C MET A 168 -9.32 16.74 12.70
N ILE A 169 -9.03 17.09 11.44
CA ILE A 169 -7.76 16.72 10.79
C ILE A 169 -6.59 17.36 11.56
N GLU A 170 -6.66 18.66 11.83
CA GLU A 170 -5.58 19.34 12.55
C GLU A 170 -5.37 18.76 13.96
N GLU A 171 -6.43 18.35 14.65
CA GLU A 171 -6.35 17.63 15.92
C GLU A 171 -5.71 16.26 15.76
N ALA A 172 -6.07 15.49 14.73
CA ALA A 172 -5.47 14.19 14.46
C ALA A 172 -3.96 14.27 14.21
N LEU A 173 -3.49 15.33 13.52
CA LEU A 173 -2.06 15.59 13.33
C LEU A 173 -1.35 15.88 14.66
N LYS A 174 -1.97 16.67 15.55
CA LYS A 174 -1.43 16.94 16.90
C LYS A 174 -1.38 15.68 17.76
N MET A 175 -2.34 14.78 17.61
CA MET A 175 -2.38 13.49 18.30
C MET A 175 -1.32 12.50 17.78
N GLY A 176 -0.75 12.75 16.60
CA GLY A 176 0.37 11.97 16.07
C GLY A 176 0.09 11.19 14.80
N ALA A 177 -0.92 11.57 14.01
CA ALA A 177 -1.02 11.13 12.62
C ALA A 177 0.22 11.59 11.81
N ASP A 178 0.60 10.78 10.83
CA ASP A 178 1.83 10.95 10.04
C ASP A 178 1.58 11.73 8.74
N CYS A 179 0.36 11.61 8.21
CA CYS A 179 -0.04 12.21 6.94
C CYS A 179 -1.33 13.03 7.08
N VAL A 180 -1.43 14.08 6.27
CA VAL A 180 -2.66 14.85 6.06
C VAL A 180 -3.43 14.25 4.88
N GLY A 181 -4.69 13.90 5.10
CA GLY A 181 -5.60 13.40 4.06
C GLY A 181 -6.56 14.46 3.51
N ALA A 182 -7.21 14.13 2.40
CA ALA A 182 -8.36 14.86 1.85
C ALA A 182 -9.15 13.97 0.86
N ILE A 183 -10.37 14.39 0.53
CA ILE A 183 -11.25 13.77 -0.48
C ILE A 183 -11.91 14.84 -1.37
N PRO A 184 -11.14 15.67 -2.10
CA PRO A 184 -11.67 16.89 -2.73
C PRO A 184 -12.79 16.63 -3.75
N HIS A 185 -12.82 15.45 -4.37
CA HIS A 185 -13.83 15.06 -5.35
C HIS A 185 -15.20 14.71 -4.73
N PHE A 186 -15.26 14.54 -3.40
CA PHE A 186 -16.49 14.29 -2.65
C PHE A 186 -17.08 15.58 -2.03
N GLU A 187 -16.30 16.66 -1.96
CA GLU A 187 -16.80 17.96 -1.49
C GLU A 187 -17.95 18.44 -2.39
N TRP A 188 -18.91 19.16 -1.81
CA TRP A 188 -20.18 19.49 -2.50
C TRP A 188 -20.02 20.37 -3.74
N ALA A 189 -18.92 21.11 -3.85
CA ALA A 189 -18.62 21.98 -4.97
C ALA A 189 -17.12 22.00 -5.25
N ARG A 190 -16.77 22.28 -6.51
CA ARG A 190 -15.37 22.31 -6.98
C ARG A 190 -14.52 23.25 -6.14
N GLU A 191 -15.00 24.45 -5.85
CA GLU A 191 -14.28 25.47 -5.08
C GLU A 191 -14.05 25.03 -3.63
N ILE A 192 -14.93 24.19 -3.07
CA ILE A 192 -14.77 23.61 -1.73
C ILE A 192 -13.71 22.51 -1.76
N GLY A 193 -13.70 21.68 -2.80
CA GLY A 193 -12.62 20.72 -3.07
C GLY A 193 -11.25 21.40 -3.27
N GLU A 194 -11.20 22.52 -3.98
CA GLU A 194 -9.97 23.30 -4.13
C GLU A 194 -9.51 23.85 -2.78
N LYS A 195 -10.44 24.38 -1.98
CA LYS A 195 -10.16 24.86 -0.62
C LYS A 195 -9.60 23.75 0.27
N SER A 196 -10.11 22.51 0.20
CA SER A 196 -9.59 21.40 1.01
C SER A 196 -8.17 21.02 0.61
N ILE A 197 -7.83 21.02 -0.69
CA ILE A 197 -6.45 20.82 -1.15
C ILE A 197 -5.51 21.91 -0.62
N HIS A 198 -5.91 23.19 -0.68
CA HIS A 198 -5.10 24.28 -0.11
C HIS A 198 -4.83 24.07 1.38
N ARG A 199 -5.86 23.68 2.14
CA ARG A 199 -5.75 23.42 3.57
C ARG A 199 -4.86 22.21 3.87
N THR A 200 -4.94 21.14 3.06
CA THR A 200 -4.08 19.96 3.20
C THR A 200 -2.60 20.32 3.07
N VAL A 201 -2.23 21.09 2.04
CA VAL A 201 -0.84 21.53 1.83
C VAL A 201 -0.39 22.47 2.95
N GLU A 202 -1.24 23.41 3.38
CA GLU A 202 -0.97 24.30 4.51
C GLU A 202 -0.68 23.52 5.81
N LEU A 203 -1.52 22.54 6.14
CA LEU A 203 -1.37 21.72 7.34
C LEU A 203 -0.10 20.86 7.27
N ALA A 204 0.19 20.26 6.12
CA ALA A 204 1.39 19.46 5.93
C ALA A 204 2.66 20.27 6.12
N ALA A 205 2.73 21.48 5.53
CA ALA A 205 3.84 22.39 5.71
C ALA A 205 3.96 22.89 7.16
N LYS A 206 2.83 23.25 7.79
CA LYS A 206 2.79 23.74 9.18
C LYS A 206 3.28 22.71 10.19
N TYR A 207 2.93 21.43 10.01
CA TYR A 207 3.21 20.35 10.97
C TYR A 207 4.34 19.41 10.54
N ASP A 208 5.00 19.70 9.41
CA ASP A 208 6.05 18.87 8.81
C ASP A 208 5.59 17.41 8.57
N LYS A 209 4.43 17.26 7.93
CA LYS A 209 3.77 15.96 7.70
C LYS A 209 3.77 15.57 6.22
N LEU A 210 3.58 14.28 5.98
CA LEU A 210 3.36 13.75 4.64
C LEU A 210 1.94 14.11 4.17
N ILE A 211 1.66 13.96 2.87
CA ILE A 211 0.33 14.12 2.29
C ILE A 211 -0.06 12.83 1.58
N ASP A 212 -1.28 12.37 1.78
CA ASP A 212 -1.89 11.30 0.98
C ASP A 212 -3.37 11.62 0.76
N VAL A 213 -3.74 11.97 -0.48
CA VAL A 213 -5.10 12.43 -0.82
C VAL A 213 -5.83 11.36 -1.61
N HIS A 214 -7.07 11.03 -1.20
CA HIS A 214 -8.04 10.34 -2.06
C HIS A 214 -8.42 11.27 -3.21
N CYS A 215 -7.62 11.23 -4.26
CA CYS A 215 -7.61 12.25 -5.29
C CYS A 215 -8.36 11.76 -6.51
N ASP A 216 -9.43 12.45 -6.90
CA ASP A 216 -10.17 12.16 -8.11
C ASP A 216 -10.63 10.68 -8.26
N GLU A 217 -11.13 10.05 -7.17
CA GLU A 217 -11.68 8.69 -7.17
C GLU A 217 -13.10 8.66 -7.77
N THR A 218 -13.19 9.04 -9.03
CA THR A 218 -14.45 9.13 -9.78
C THR A 218 -14.17 8.99 -11.26
N ASP A 219 -15.20 8.59 -12.01
CA ASP A 219 -15.17 8.47 -13.46
C ASP A 219 -15.46 9.80 -14.20
N ASP A 220 -15.68 10.89 -13.46
CA ASP A 220 -15.89 12.24 -14.02
C ASP A 220 -14.57 12.85 -14.50
N VAL A 221 -14.46 13.06 -15.82
CA VAL A 221 -13.29 13.65 -16.50
C VAL A 221 -12.99 15.11 -16.13
N MET A 222 -13.91 15.76 -15.41
CA MET A 222 -13.74 17.11 -14.89
C MET A 222 -13.21 17.15 -13.45
N SER A 223 -13.15 16.01 -12.76
CA SER A 223 -12.43 15.87 -11.50
C SER A 223 -10.92 15.93 -11.77
N ARG A 224 -10.30 17.08 -11.48
CA ARG A 224 -8.89 17.38 -11.78
C ARG A 224 -8.17 17.98 -10.58
N PHE A 225 -8.52 17.57 -9.37
CA PHE A 225 -7.90 18.09 -8.15
C PHE A 225 -6.41 17.74 -8.07
N VAL A 226 -5.98 16.65 -8.73
CA VAL A 226 -4.56 16.30 -8.87
C VAL A 226 -3.74 17.40 -9.54
N GLU A 227 -4.33 18.21 -10.44
CA GLU A 227 -3.65 19.36 -11.06
C GLU A 227 -3.28 20.42 -10.00
N LEU A 228 -4.26 20.78 -9.16
CA LEU A 228 -4.06 21.77 -8.09
C LEU A 228 -3.12 21.24 -7.01
N LEU A 229 -3.30 19.98 -6.57
CA LEU A 229 -2.44 19.34 -5.59
C LEU A 229 -0.98 19.39 -6.07
N ASN A 230 -0.73 18.95 -7.31
CA ASN A 230 0.60 18.98 -7.91
C ASN A 230 1.20 20.39 -7.97
N ALA A 231 0.43 21.40 -8.38
CA ALA A 231 0.91 22.77 -8.46
C ALA A 231 1.35 23.32 -7.10
N LEU A 232 0.55 23.07 -6.05
CA LEU A 232 0.84 23.58 -4.71
C LEU A 232 2.04 22.87 -4.07
N VAL A 233 2.12 21.55 -4.15
CA VAL A 233 3.24 20.81 -3.55
C VAL A 233 4.56 21.04 -4.29
N MET A 234 4.50 21.36 -5.58
CA MET A 234 5.66 21.78 -6.35
C MET A 234 6.14 23.17 -5.92
N ALA A 235 5.22 24.11 -5.69
CA ALA A 235 5.56 25.45 -5.20
C ALA A 235 6.17 25.40 -3.79
N GLU A 236 5.67 24.53 -2.92
CA GLU A 236 6.19 24.32 -1.56
C GLU A 236 7.44 23.41 -1.51
N GLY A 237 7.80 22.75 -2.61
CA GLY A 237 8.95 21.84 -2.67
C GLY A 237 8.76 20.52 -1.89
N ILE A 238 7.52 20.09 -1.68
CA ILE A 238 7.17 18.89 -0.90
C ILE A 238 6.51 17.77 -1.74
N GLY A 239 6.63 17.82 -3.06
CA GLY A 239 6.02 16.83 -3.96
C GLY A 239 6.47 15.38 -3.69
N THR A 240 7.75 15.16 -3.38
CA THR A 240 8.28 13.82 -3.00
C THR A 240 7.72 13.28 -1.68
N ARG A 241 7.09 14.14 -0.87
CA ARG A 241 6.41 13.82 0.40
C ARG A 241 4.89 13.75 0.25
N THR A 242 4.39 13.78 -0.98
CA THR A 242 2.97 13.81 -1.31
C THR A 242 2.61 12.61 -2.18
N ALA A 243 1.47 11.99 -1.88
CA ALA A 243 0.83 10.95 -2.67
C ALA A 243 -0.56 11.38 -3.13
N ALA A 244 -0.91 11.01 -4.36
CA ALA A 244 -2.27 11.07 -4.89
C ALA A 244 -2.78 9.63 -5.08
N SER A 245 -3.67 9.22 -4.17
CA SER A 245 -4.31 7.90 -4.20
C SER A 245 -5.50 7.89 -5.18
N HIS A 246 -5.77 6.72 -5.75
CA HIS A 246 -6.81 6.42 -6.75
C HIS A 246 -6.56 7.10 -8.11
N THR A 247 -6.79 8.42 -8.22
CA THR A 247 -6.72 9.20 -9.47
C THR A 247 -7.46 8.55 -10.65
N CYS A 248 -8.58 7.87 -10.37
CA CYS A 248 -9.39 7.15 -11.37
C CYS A 248 -9.81 8.05 -12.54
N SER A 249 -10.17 9.31 -12.26
CA SER A 249 -10.54 10.28 -13.29
C SER A 249 -9.41 10.51 -14.30
N PHE A 250 -8.15 10.45 -13.86
CA PHE A 250 -7.00 10.62 -14.75
C PHE A 250 -6.93 9.54 -15.84
N GLY A 251 -7.38 8.33 -15.54
CA GLY A 251 -7.56 7.24 -16.52
C GLY A 251 -8.66 7.50 -17.55
N SER A 252 -9.63 8.37 -17.21
CA SER A 252 -10.72 8.78 -18.11
C SER A 252 -10.47 10.14 -18.79
N ALA A 253 -9.44 10.88 -18.35
CA ALA A 253 -9.21 12.25 -18.77
C ALA A 253 -8.79 12.37 -20.24
N ASP A 254 -9.05 13.55 -20.82
CA ASP A 254 -8.56 13.91 -22.15
C ASP A 254 -7.04 13.73 -22.27
N ASN A 255 -6.58 13.20 -23.40
CA ASN A 255 -5.18 12.86 -23.61
C ASN A 255 -4.25 14.08 -23.71
N ALA A 256 -4.74 15.24 -24.19
CA ALA A 256 -3.91 16.45 -24.24
C ALA A 256 -3.68 17.01 -22.83
N TYR A 257 -4.70 16.97 -21.98
CA TYR A 257 -4.56 17.27 -20.56
C TYR A 257 -3.59 16.29 -19.88
N ALA A 258 -3.77 14.98 -20.08
CA ALA A 258 -2.91 13.97 -19.47
C ALA A 258 -1.44 14.16 -19.90
N PHE A 259 -1.18 14.35 -21.19
CA PHE A 259 0.16 14.59 -21.74
C PHE A 259 0.87 15.77 -21.05
N ARG A 260 0.17 16.89 -20.84
CA ARG A 260 0.71 18.04 -20.11
C ARG A 260 1.04 17.68 -18.66
N MET A 261 0.14 16.97 -17.99
CA MET A 261 0.28 16.67 -16.56
C MET A 261 1.44 15.70 -16.27
N MET A 262 1.72 14.74 -17.15
CA MET A 262 2.83 13.79 -16.97
C MET A 262 4.16 14.51 -16.70
N SER A 263 4.47 15.56 -17.49
CA SER A 263 5.70 16.35 -17.30
C SER A 263 5.71 17.10 -15.96
N LEU A 264 4.56 17.59 -15.51
CA LEU A 264 4.44 18.33 -14.25
C LEU A 264 4.54 17.41 -13.03
N PHE A 265 3.99 16.20 -13.10
CA PHE A 265 4.12 15.17 -12.06
C PHE A 265 5.58 14.73 -11.90
N GLN A 266 6.30 14.56 -13.01
CA GLN A 266 7.72 14.25 -12.97
C GLN A 266 8.53 15.37 -12.31
N GLN A 267 8.22 16.63 -12.60
CA GLN A 267 8.91 17.80 -12.01
C GLN A 267 8.67 17.94 -10.51
N SER A 268 7.46 17.68 -10.02
CA SER A 268 7.15 17.77 -8.60
C SER A 268 7.68 16.56 -7.80
N GLY A 269 7.86 15.42 -8.47
CA GLY A 269 8.18 14.16 -7.80
C GLY A 269 7.00 13.55 -7.05
N LEU A 270 5.77 13.93 -7.41
CA LEU A 270 4.52 13.41 -6.83
C LEU A 270 4.45 11.89 -6.95
N ASN A 271 4.00 11.23 -5.89
CA ASN A 271 3.77 9.78 -5.87
C ASN A 271 2.30 9.46 -6.19
N PHE A 272 2.06 8.30 -6.79
CA PHE A 272 0.71 7.82 -7.10
C PHE A 272 0.46 6.47 -6.46
N ILE A 273 -0.75 6.26 -5.94
CA ILE A 273 -1.18 4.95 -5.43
C ILE A 273 -2.41 4.52 -6.22
N SER A 274 -2.33 3.37 -6.88
CA SER A 274 -3.44 2.77 -7.62
C SER A 274 -3.96 1.57 -6.84
N LEU A 275 -5.27 1.33 -6.87
CA LEU A 275 -5.93 0.31 -6.02
C LEU A 275 -6.74 -0.63 -6.91
N PRO A 276 -6.07 -1.55 -7.63
CA PRO A 276 -6.64 -2.15 -8.83
C PRO A 276 -7.91 -2.97 -8.61
N THR A 277 -7.95 -3.74 -7.52
CA THR A 277 -9.12 -4.55 -7.18
C THR A 277 -10.30 -3.68 -6.75
N GLU A 278 -10.03 -2.63 -5.98
CA GLU A 278 -11.06 -1.69 -5.54
C GLU A 278 -11.61 -0.89 -6.72
N ASN A 279 -10.73 -0.26 -7.48
CA ASN A 279 -11.12 0.62 -8.58
C ASN A 279 -11.87 -0.17 -9.67
N ALA A 280 -11.43 -1.40 -9.99
CA ALA A 280 -12.16 -2.24 -10.94
C ALA A 280 -13.57 -2.64 -10.43
N TYR A 281 -13.78 -2.67 -9.12
CA TYR A 281 -15.08 -2.97 -8.51
C TYR A 281 -15.97 -1.73 -8.41
N LEU A 282 -15.44 -0.58 -7.97
CA LEU A 282 -16.22 0.64 -7.69
C LEU A 282 -16.44 1.53 -8.91
N GLN A 283 -15.53 1.51 -9.89
CA GLN A 283 -15.58 2.37 -11.07
C GLN A 283 -16.31 1.67 -12.23
N GLY A 284 -16.62 2.42 -13.28
CA GLY A 284 -17.42 1.97 -14.43
C GLY A 284 -18.88 1.67 -14.07
N ARG A 285 -19.35 2.05 -12.88
CA ARG A 285 -20.72 1.77 -12.40
C ARG A 285 -21.77 2.64 -13.07
N GLN A 286 -21.38 3.82 -13.53
CA GLN A 286 -22.21 4.75 -14.30
C GLN A 286 -22.22 4.44 -15.80
N ASP A 287 -21.29 3.61 -16.29
CA ASP A 287 -21.25 3.18 -17.69
C ASP A 287 -22.25 2.04 -17.95
N THR A 288 -22.86 2.06 -19.14
CA THR A 288 -23.54 0.87 -19.69
C THR A 288 -22.52 -0.03 -20.40
N TYR A 289 -22.41 0.08 -21.72
CA TYR A 289 -21.37 -0.56 -22.54
C TYR A 289 -20.94 0.36 -23.69
N PRO A 290 -19.63 0.45 -24.01
CA PRO A 290 -18.50 -0.22 -23.33
C PRO A 290 -18.32 0.28 -21.89
N LYS A 291 -17.86 -0.60 -20.99
CA LYS A 291 -17.59 -0.28 -19.59
C LYS A 291 -16.10 -0.05 -19.42
N ARG A 292 -15.71 1.11 -18.88
CA ARG A 292 -14.29 1.41 -18.62
C ARG A 292 -13.73 0.57 -17.48
N ARG A 293 -12.40 0.49 -17.39
CA ARG A 293 -11.69 -0.18 -16.28
C ARG A 293 -11.68 0.64 -15.00
N GLY A 294 -11.63 1.98 -15.14
CA GLY A 294 -11.66 2.92 -14.01
C GLY A 294 -10.37 3.00 -13.18
N LEU A 295 -9.27 2.42 -13.67
CA LEU A 295 -7.93 2.58 -13.08
C LEU A 295 -7.28 3.87 -13.56
N THR A 296 -6.34 4.42 -12.78
CA THR A 296 -5.43 5.47 -13.26
C THR A 296 -4.45 4.95 -14.33
N ARG A 297 -3.64 5.84 -14.90
CA ARG A 297 -2.68 5.58 -15.99
C ARG A 297 -1.38 4.95 -15.49
N VAL A 298 -1.47 3.82 -14.79
CA VAL A 298 -0.34 3.17 -14.10
C VAL A 298 0.83 2.91 -15.06
N LYS A 299 0.54 2.39 -16.26
CA LYS A 299 1.58 2.09 -17.26
C LYS A 299 2.33 3.35 -17.66
N GLU A 300 1.61 4.40 -18.04
CA GLU A 300 2.21 5.64 -18.50
C GLU A 300 2.99 6.35 -17.38
N LEU A 301 2.47 6.35 -16.14
CA LEU A 301 3.18 6.86 -14.96
C LEU A 301 4.50 6.12 -14.75
N TRP A 302 4.45 4.80 -14.74
CA TRP A 302 5.60 3.95 -14.46
C TRP A 302 6.66 4.05 -15.57
N GLU A 303 6.27 4.00 -16.84
CA GLU A 303 7.19 4.13 -17.98
C GLU A 303 7.81 5.54 -18.08
N SER A 304 7.12 6.57 -17.57
CA SER A 304 7.65 7.94 -17.51
C SER A 304 8.56 8.20 -16.30
N GLY A 305 8.83 7.18 -15.48
CA GLY A 305 9.67 7.29 -14.28
C GLY A 305 8.99 8.05 -13.13
N ILE A 306 7.67 8.24 -13.20
CA ILE A 306 6.87 8.78 -12.08
C ILE A 306 6.60 7.63 -11.11
N ASN A 307 6.77 7.87 -9.82
CA ASN A 307 6.58 6.82 -8.83
C ASN A 307 5.10 6.44 -8.72
N VAL A 308 4.79 5.17 -8.95
CA VAL A 308 3.45 4.60 -8.77
C VAL A 308 3.55 3.25 -8.09
N CYS A 309 2.70 3.00 -7.10
CA CYS A 309 2.60 1.71 -6.40
C CYS A 309 1.15 1.25 -6.31
N PHE A 310 0.97 0.00 -5.91
CA PHE A 310 -0.33 -0.58 -5.61
C PHE A 310 -0.59 -0.61 -4.09
N GLY A 311 -1.87 -0.48 -3.73
CA GLY A 311 -2.38 -0.73 -2.38
C GLY A 311 -3.64 -1.60 -2.44
N GLN A 312 -3.99 -2.25 -1.33
CA GLN A 312 -5.17 -3.12 -1.31
C GLN A 312 -6.48 -2.36 -1.13
N ASP A 313 -6.46 -1.20 -0.48
CA ASP A 313 -7.61 -0.37 -0.10
C ASP A 313 -8.44 -0.94 1.06
N SER A 314 -9.06 -2.09 0.82
CA SER A 314 -10.14 -2.61 1.64
C SER A 314 -9.97 -4.10 1.95
N ILE A 315 -10.34 -4.48 3.17
CA ILE A 315 -10.50 -5.88 3.62
C ILE A 315 -11.87 -6.02 4.28
N ASN A 316 -12.81 -6.64 3.56
CA ASN A 316 -14.17 -6.94 4.03
C ASN A 316 -14.86 -5.72 4.70
N ASP A 317 -15.14 -4.69 3.93
CA ASP A 317 -15.67 -3.43 4.43
C ASP A 317 -16.87 -2.94 3.58
N PRO A 318 -17.42 -1.73 3.80
CA PRO A 318 -18.57 -1.22 3.06
C PRO A 318 -18.32 -0.98 1.56
N TRP A 319 -17.06 -0.95 1.12
CA TRP A 319 -16.69 -0.75 -0.28
C TRP A 319 -16.33 -2.07 -0.94
N TYR A 320 -15.60 -2.95 -0.23
CA TYR A 320 -15.11 -4.20 -0.78
C TYR A 320 -15.46 -5.42 0.08
N PRO A 321 -16.20 -6.41 -0.44
CA PRO A 321 -16.65 -7.54 0.37
C PRO A 321 -15.57 -8.61 0.59
N VAL A 322 -14.46 -8.59 -0.15
CA VAL A 322 -13.38 -9.59 -0.08
C VAL A 322 -12.07 -8.95 0.42
N GLY A 323 -10.91 -9.46 0.01
CA GLY A 323 -9.61 -9.02 0.52
C GLY A 323 -9.08 -9.94 1.61
N ASN A 324 -7.77 -10.15 1.63
CA ASN A 324 -7.09 -11.07 2.57
C ASN A 324 -5.64 -10.68 2.90
N GLY A 325 -5.25 -9.45 2.57
CA GLY A 325 -3.94 -8.87 2.81
C GLY A 325 -2.80 -9.43 1.97
N ASN A 326 -3.10 -10.14 0.89
CA ASN A 326 -2.09 -10.66 -0.01
C ASN A 326 -1.85 -9.73 -1.21
N LEU A 327 -0.82 -8.90 -1.11
CA LEU A 327 -0.44 -7.96 -2.18
C LEU A 327 -0.02 -8.64 -3.50
N MET A 328 0.32 -9.93 -3.51
CA MET A 328 0.55 -10.66 -4.77
C MET A 328 -0.73 -10.76 -5.60
N ASN A 329 -1.90 -10.85 -4.96
CA ASN A 329 -3.19 -10.80 -5.66
C ASN A 329 -3.46 -9.41 -6.23
N ILE A 330 -3.08 -8.36 -5.49
CA ILE A 330 -3.24 -6.97 -5.92
C ILE A 330 -2.33 -6.68 -7.11
N LEU A 331 -1.07 -7.13 -7.05
CA LEU A 331 -0.12 -7.04 -8.15
C LEU A 331 -0.65 -7.74 -9.41
N ASP A 332 -1.11 -9.00 -9.29
CA ASP A 332 -1.67 -9.76 -10.42
C ASP A 332 -2.84 -9.02 -11.08
N ASN A 333 -3.81 -8.51 -10.31
CA ASN A 333 -4.92 -7.74 -10.89
C ASN A 333 -4.43 -6.41 -11.51
N GLY A 334 -3.52 -5.72 -10.85
CA GLY A 334 -2.95 -4.45 -11.29
C GLY A 334 -2.27 -4.54 -12.64
N ILE A 335 -1.37 -5.51 -12.83
CA ILE A 335 -0.63 -5.66 -14.09
C ILE A 335 -1.54 -6.03 -15.27
N HIS A 336 -2.61 -6.79 -15.03
CA HIS A 336 -3.60 -7.12 -16.07
C HIS A 336 -4.44 -5.89 -16.46
N LEU A 337 -4.95 -5.15 -15.47
CA LEU A 337 -5.79 -3.98 -15.70
C LEU A 337 -5.01 -2.81 -16.33
N ALA A 338 -3.74 -2.64 -15.94
CA ALA A 338 -2.82 -1.65 -16.49
C ALA A 338 -2.16 -2.07 -17.81
N GLN A 339 -2.28 -3.35 -18.21
CA GLN A 339 -1.65 -3.92 -19.41
C GLN A 339 -0.11 -3.82 -19.39
N THR A 340 0.49 -4.20 -18.25
CA THR A 340 1.94 -4.18 -18.00
C THR A 340 2.46 -5.61 -17.73
N MET A 341 2.54 -6.44 -18.76
CA MET A 341 2.81 -7.90 -18.65
C MET A 341 3.85 -8.45 -19.65
N SER A 342 4.64 -7.61 -20.31
CA SER A 342 5.83 -8.08 -21.03
C SER A 342 6.81 -8.77 -20.07
N PHE A 343 7.72 -9.61 -20.59
CA PHE A 343 8.72 -10.29 -19.76
C PHE A 343 9.55 -9.28 -18.93
N ASP A 344 10.03 -8.21 -19.56
CA ASP A 344 10.77 -7.15 -18.88
C ASP A 344 9.93 -6.46 -17.78
N GLU A 345 8.61 -6.29 -17.99
CA GLU A 345 7.71 -5.75 -16.97
C GLU A 345 7.50 -6.76 -15.82
N LEU A 346 7.36 -8.05 -16.11
CA LEU A 346 7.20 -9.11 -15.09
C LEU A 346 8.45 -9.29 -14.22
N ASP A 347 9.64 -9.06 -14.78
CA ASP A 347 10.89 -9.13 -14.01
C ASP A 347 11.04 -7.98 -13.00
N ARG A 348 10.32 -6.86 -13.20
CA ARG A 348 10.42 -5.66 -12.36
C ARG A 348 9.13 -5.26 -11.63
N CYS A 349 7.98 -5.90 -11.89
CA CYS A 349 6.70 -5.42 -11.37
C CYS A 349 6.51 -5.62 -9.86
N LEU A 350 7.33 -6.45 -9.20
CA LEU A 350 7.36 -6.54 -7.74
C LEU A 350 7.67 -5.18 -7.09
N ASP A 351 8.35 -4.26 -7.80
CA ASP A 351 8.56 -2.88 -7.38
C ASP A 351 7.25 -2.15 -7.01
N LEU A 352 6.15 -2.46 -7.71
CA LEU A 352 4.83 -1.85 -7.50
C LEU A 352 4.25 -2.16 -6.12
N ILE A 353 4.69 -3.22 -5.45
CA ILE A 353 4.28 -3.62 -4.08
C ILE A 353 5.46 -3.66 -3.09
N THR A 354 6.62 -3.12 -3.48
CA THR A 354 7.84 -3.08 -2.66
C THR A 354 8.45 -1.68 -2.67
N TYR A 355 9.48 -1.45 -3.49
CA TYR A 355 10.27 -0.22 -3.51
C TYR A 355 9.44 1.03 -3.81
N ASN A 356 8.47 0.96 -4.74
CA ASN A 356 7.66 2.12 -5.07
C ASN A 356 6.76 2.53 -3.91
N GLY A 357 6.23 1.54 -3.17
CA GLY A 357 5.48 1.77 -1.93
C GLY A 357 6.37 2.38 -0.85
N ALA A 358 7.59 1.84 -0.64
CA ALA A 358 8.53 2.38 0.34
C ALA A 358 8.93 3.84 0.06
N LYS A 359 9.09 4.20 -1.22
CA LYS A 359 9.30 5.59 -1.66
C LYS A 359 8.09 6.48 -1.36
N THR A 360 6.87 6.02 -1.69
CA THR A 360 5.63 6.72 -1.35
C THR A 360 5.46 6.91 0.16
N LEU A 361 5.90 5.94 0.96
CA LEU A 361 5.88 5.98 2.42
C LEU A 361 6.99 6.87 3.01
N ASN A 362 7.97 7.29 2.22
CA ASN A 362 9.15 8.03 2.67
C ASN A 362 9.95 7.26 3.75
N VAL A 363 10.21 5.96 3.49
CA VAL A 363 10.92 5.05 4.41
C VAL A 363 12.14 4.36 3.77
N GLU A 364 12.65 4.91 2.67
CA GLU A 364 13.78 4.33 1.91
C GLU A 364 15.08 4.21 2.72
N ASP A 365 15.23 5.04 3.75
CA ASP A 365 16.36 5.02 4.70
C ASP A 365 16.43 3.74 5.54
N GLN A 366 15.28 3.10 5.78
CA GLN A 366 15.14 1.88 6.56
C GLN A 366 14.57 0.69 5.75
N TYR A 367 14.45 0.83 4.43
CA TYR A 367 13.84 -0.16 3.54
C TYR A 367 14.76 -0.58 2.40
N GLY A 368 14.83 -1.88 2.13
CA GLY A 368 15.59 -2.46 1.01
C GLY A 368 16.65 -3.46 1.48
N ILE A 369 17.15 -4.25 0.53
CA ILE A 369 18.19 -5.26 0.80
C ILE A 369 19.55 -4.64 0.44
N GLU A 370 20.04 -3.76 1.30
CA GLU A 370 21.29 -3.03 1.10
C GLU A 370 22.11 -3.01 2.40
N GLN A 371 23.43 -2.94 2.26
CA GLN A 371 24.32 -2.82 3.41
C GLN A 371 23.98 -1.59 4.27
N GLY A 372 23.93 -1.78 5.59
CA GLY A 372 23.61 -0.75 6.57
C GLY A 372 22.11 -0.60 6.87
N LYS A 373 21.22 -1.15 6.02
CA LYS A 373 19.78 -1.14 6.26
C LYS A 373 19.35 -2.24 7.24
N PRO A 374 18.18 -2.10 7.90
CA PRO A 374 17.61 -3.19 8.69
C PRO A 374 17.51 -4.49 7.91
N ALA A 375 17.84 -5.62 8.55
CA ALA A 375 17.72 -6.95 7.94
C ALA A 375 16.26 -7.40 7.93
N SER A 376 15.48 -6.81 7.02
CA SER A 376 14.08 -7.13 6.81
C SER A 376 13.86 -7.52 5.36
N PHE A 377 13.37 -8.74 5.13
CA PHE A 377 13.14 -9.30 3.78
C PHE A 377 12.21 -10.51 3.86
N LEU A 378 11.68 -10.92 2.71
CA LEU A 378 10.83 -12.09 2.54
C LEU A 378 11.54 -13.15 1.72
N VAL A 379 11.17 -14.40 1.95
CA VAL A 379 11.56 -15.55 1.13
C VAL A 379 10.30 -16.07 0.44
N LEU A 380 10.22 -15.92 -0.88
CA LEU A 380 9.05 -16.33 -1.66
C LEU A 380 9.16 -17.79 -2.09
N ASN A 381 8.04 -18.46 -2.31
CA ASN A 381 7.96 -19.80 -2.90
C ASN A 381 8.20 -19.79 -4.43
N ALA A 382 9.30 -19.18 -4.85
CA ALA A 382 9.75 -19.09 -6.24
C ALA A 382 11.25 -18.80 -6.25
N ASP A 383 11.90 -19.00 -7.40
CA ASP A 383 13.34 -18.75 -7.61
C ASP A 383 13.61 -17.49 -8.45
N SER A 384 12.58 -16.88 -9.04
CA SER A 384 12.72 -15.73 -9.93
C SER A 384 11.50 -14.82 -9.84
N PRO A 385 11.63 -13.51 -10.15
CA PRO A 385 10.50 -12.58 -10.16
C PRO A 385 9.38 -13.06 -11.08
N PHE A 386 9.73 -13.50 -12.30
CA PHE A 386 8.77 -14.06 -13.24
C PHE A 386 7.96 -15.23 -12.66
N GLU A 387 8.62 -16.25 -12.09
CA GLU A 387 7.90 -17.38 -11.50
C GLU A 387 7.09 -16.97 -10.27
N ALA A 388 7.61 -16.04 -9.46
CA ALA A 388 6.90 -15.52 -8.30
C ALA A 388 5.56 -14.90 -8.70
N VAL A 389 5.55 -14.06 -9.74
CA VAL A 389 4.32 -13.42 -10.24
C VAL A 389 3.42 -14.44 -10.95
N ARG A 390 3.98 -15.28 -11.83
CA ARG A 390 3.21 -16.29 -12.59
C ARG A 390 2.48 -17.28 -11.69
N GLN A 391 3.12 -17.73 -10.61
CA GLN A 391 2.57 -18.69 -9.66
C GLN A 391 1.79 -18.03 -8.52
N ARG A 392 1.82 -16.69 -8.42
CA ARG A 392 1.32 -15.93 -7.27
C ARG A 392 1.92 -16.49 -5.98
N ALA A 393 3.24 -16.58 -5.96
CA ALA A 393 4.00 -17.31 -4.96
C ALA A 393 3.68 -16.86 -3.54
N ASP A 394 3.46 -17.85 -2.66
CA ASP A 394 3.33 -17.64 -1.23
C ASP A 394 4.62 -17.10 -0.60
N VAL A 395 4.49 -16.36 0.49
CA VAL A 395 5.61 -15.99 1.36
C VAL A 395 5.90 -17.15 2.31
N LEU A 396 7.06 -17.78 2.16
CA LEU A 396 7.48 -18.90 3.01
C LEU A 396 8.12 -18.43 4.31
N ALA A 397 8.79 -17.28 4.29
CA ALA A 397 9.30 -16.67 5.51
C ALA A 397 9.30 -15.15 5.42
N SER A 398 9.08 -14.50 6.56
CA SER A 398 9.20 -13.06 6.72
C SER A 398 10.19 -12.78 7.84
N ILE A 399 11.25 -12.05 7.53
CA ILE A 399 12.34 -11.68 8.44
C ILE A 399 12.20 -10.19 8.72
N ARG A 400 12.30 -9.77 9.99
CA ARG A 400 12.32 -8.37 10.43
C ARG A 400 13.44 -8.17 11.44
N HIS A 401 14.35 -7.23 11.16
CA HIS A 401 15.55 -7.00 11.96
C HIS A 401 16.37 -8.28 12.25
N GLY A 402 16.52 -9.16 11.26
CA GLY A 402 17.29 -10.41 11.35
C GLY A 402 16.58 -11.57 12.05
N GLU A 403 15.34 -11.37 12.50
CA GLU A 403 14.54 -12.39 13.19
C GLU A 403 13.32 -12.79 12.36
N TYR A 404 12.95 -14.07 12.40
CA TYR A 404 11.73 -14.52 11.75
C TYR A 404 10.49 -13.94 12.46
N LEU A 405 9.64 -13.24 11.72
CA LEU A 405 8.26 -12.98 12.10
C LEU A 405 7.43 -14.26 11.97
N PHE A 406 7.64 -15.01 10.88
CA PHE A 406 7.12 -16.35 10.69
C PHE A 406 7.99 -17.14 9.69
N LYS A 407 7.81 -18.46 9.72
CA LYS A 407 8.35 -19.42 8.75
C LYS A 407 7.31 -20.51 8.50
N ARG A 408 6.82 -20.62 7.27
CA ARG A 408 5.87 -21.64 6.83
C ARG A 408 6.62 -22.94 6.47
N PRO A 409 5.99 -24.12 6.65
CA PRO A 409 6.55 -25.36 6.11
C PRO A 409 6.58 -25.31 4.58
N GLU A 410 7.49 -26.08 4.00
CA GLU A 410 7.55 -26.22 2.54
C GLU A 410 6.28 -26.85 1.99
N PRO A 411 5.73 -26.35 0.87
CA PRO A 411 4.65 -27.03 0.17
C PRO A 411 5.10 -28.42 -0.24
N SER A 412 4.32 -29.43 0.15
CA SER A 412 4.62 -30.82 -0.16
C SER A 412 3.35 -31.59 -0.46
N TYR A 413 3.47 -32.61 -1.30
CA TYR A 413 2.37 -33.54 -1.55
C TYR A 413 2.45 -34.72 -0.57
N GLU A 414 1.40 -34.94 0.21
CA GLU A 414 1.28 -36.16 1.02
C GLU A 414 1.19 -37.40 0.11
N VAL A 415 0.48 -37.27 -1.02
CA VAL A 415 0.41 -38.28 -2.07
C VAL A 415 1.17 -37.77 -3.30
N PRO A 416 2.33 -38.36 -3.66
CA PRO A 416 3.14 -37.90 -4.78
C PRO A 416 2.35 -37.82 -6.10
N LEU A 417 2.57 -36.74 -6.84
CA LEU A 417 1.94 -36.54 -8.15
C LEU A 417 2.56 -37.47 -9.20
N ALA A 418 2.00 -38.68 -9.34
CA ALA A 418 2.48 -39.69 -10.27
C ALA A 418 1.96 -39.45 -11.71
N LEU A 419 2.38 -38.35 -12.36
CA LEU A 419 1.96 -38.02 -13.72
C LEU A 419 2.54 -38.94 -14.80
N PHE A 420 3.76 -39.44 -14.57
CA PHE A 420 4.48 -40.24 -15.55
C PHE A 420 4.43 -41.70 -15.14
N ARG A 421 3.90 -42.55 -16.04
CA ARG A 421 3.96 -44.00 -15.89
C ARG A 421 5.43 -44.41 -15.96
N LYS A 422 5.95 -45.09 -14.93
CA LYS A 422 7.24 -45.79 -15.04
C LYS A 422 7.13 -46.79 -16.19
N THR A 423 7.71 -46.48 -17.34
CA THR A 423 7.90 -47.46 -18.41
C THR A 423 8.82 -48.55 -17.90
N LYS A 424 8.42 -49.81 -18.10
CA LYS A 424 9.20 -50.99 -17.69
C LYS A 424 10.51 -51.09 -18.45
#